data_AF-A0A0G1R3U4-F1
#
_entry.id   AF-A0A0G1R3U4-F1
#
_cell.length_a   1.000
_cell.length_b   1.000
_cell.length_c   1.000
_cell.angle_alpha   90.00
_cell.angle_beta   90.00
_cell.angle_gamma   90.00
#
_symmetry.space_group_name_H-M   'P 1'
#
loop_
_entity.id
_entity.type
_entity.pdbx_description
1 polymer ?
#
loop_
_entity_poly.entity_id
_entity_poly.type
_entity_poly.pdbx_seq_one_letter_code
_entity_poly.pdbx_strand_id
1 'polypeptide(L)'
;MPITQSAKKALRQSIRRYSKNLAKREAFRELVHEIRTLVSARKKDDAKKLLSKLYKALDKAAKTHVIKPNKAARIKSRVTRLIQAA
;
A
#
# COMPACT_ATOMS: atom_id res chain seq x y z
N MET A 1 -29.04 8.28 -7.83
CA MET A 1 -29.10 8.90 -6.49
C MET A 1 -29.68 7.89 -5.50
N PRO A 2 -29.24 7.82 -4.24
CA PRO A 2 -29.79 6.87 -3.28
C PRO A 2 -31.24 7.25 -2.92
N ILE A 3 -32.18 6.33 -3.16
CA ILE A 3 -33.62 6.56 -2.97
C ILE A 3 -34.00 6.27 -1.50
N THR A 4 -33.60 5.12 -0.97
CA THR A 4 -33.91 4.70 0.40
C THR A 4 -32.97 5.34 1.44
N GLN A 5 -33.45 5.47 2.68
CA GLN A 5 -32.65 6.03 3.79
C GLN A 5 -31.38 5.20 4.08
N SER A 6 -31.48 3.87 3.96
CA SER A 6 -30.34 2.96 4.10
C SER A 6 -29.30 3.21 3.01
N ALA A 7 -29.72 3.43 1.76
CA ALA A 7 -28.81 3.73 0.66
C ALA A 7 -28.12 5.10 0.83
N LYS A 8 -28.84 6.13 1.31
CA LYS A 8 -28.25 7.44 1.64
C LYS A 8 -27.17 7.31 2.73
N LYS A 9 -27.41 6.50 3.76
CA LYS A 9 -26.42 6.19 4.81
C LYS A 9 -25.23 5.42 4.27
N ALA A 10 -25.47 4.42 3.43
CA ALA A 10 -24.42 3.63 2.79
C ALA A 10 -23.48 4.49 1.93
N LEU A 11 -24.03 5.46 1.18
CA LEU A 11 -23.23 6.43 0.41
C LEU A 11 -22.26 7.21 1.31
N ARG A 12 -22.74 7.77 2.42
CA ARG A 12 -21.89 8.50 3.39
C ARG A 12 -20.79 7.60 3.97
N GLN A 13 -21.13 6.35 4.30
CA GLN A 13 -20.16 5.38 4.80
C GLN A 13 -19.11 5.02 3.74
N SER A 14 -19.52 4.86 2.48
CA SER A 14 -18.65 4.53 1.36
C SER A 14 -17.61 5.63 1.13
N ILE A 15 -18.04 6.90 1.07
CA ILE A 15 -17.15 8.05 0.87
C ILE A 15 -16.08 8.10 1.99
N ARG A 16 -16.51 7.95 3.25
CA ARG A 16 -15.58 7.95 4.39
C ARG A 16 -14.62 6.76 4.39
N ARG A 17 -15.07 5.57 3.96
CA ARG A 17 -14.20 4.39 3.84
C ARG A 17 -13.22 4.56 2.69
N TYR A 18 -13.67 5.15 1.58
CA TYR A 18 -12.86 5.41 0.39
C TYR A 18 -11.67 6.31 0.73
N SER A 19 -11.88 7.45 1.39
CA SER A 19 -10.79 8.37 1.75
C SER A 19 -9.73 7.72 2.64
N LYS A 20 -10.16 6.96 3.66
CA LYS A 20 -9.25 6.21 4.54
C LYS A 20 -8.47 5.12 3.80
N ASN A 21 -9.11 4.43 2.86
CA ASN A 21 -8.48 3.38 2.08
C ASN A 21 -7.54 3.96 1.02
N LEU A 22 -7.85 5.12 0.46
CA LEU A 22 -7.02 5.84 -0.49
C LEU A 22 -5.67 6.20 0.14
N ALA A 23 -5.69 6.85 1.31
CA ALA A 23 -4.46 7.21 2.03
C ALA A 23 -3.56 5.99 2.32
N LYS A 24 -4.14 4.85 2.71
CA LYS A 24 -3.38 3.61 2.92
C LYS A 24 -2.81 3.04 1.62
N ARG A 25 -3.52 3.20 0.51
CA ARG A 25 -3.07 2.73 -0.82
C ARG A 25 -1.93 3.59 -1.35
N GLU A 26 -2.02 4.89 -1.16
CA GLU A 26 -0.99 5.84 -1.56
C GLU A 26 0.29 5.64 -0.74
N ALA A 27 0.17 5.51 0.59
CA ALA A 27 1.31 5.32 1.48
C ALA A 27 2.25 4.18 1.06
N PHE A 28 1.74 2.99 0.70
CA PHE A 28 2.62 1.91 0.24
C PHE A 28 3.05 2.09 -1.23
N ARG A 29 2.27 2.78 -2.07
CA ARG A 29 2.63 3.04 -3.48
C ARG A 29 3.81 3.99 -3.58
N GLU A 30 3.79 5.06 -2.80
CA GLU A 30 4.89 6.03 -2.70
C GLU A 30 6.18 5.34 -2.24
N LEU A 31 6.12 4.55 -1.16
CA LEU A 31 7.27 3.77 -0.69
C LEU A 31 7.81 2.78 -1.75
N VAL A 32 6.92 2.13 -2.51
CA VAL A 32 7.34 1.24 -3.61
C VAL A 32 8.02 2.05 -4.73
N HIS A 33 7.53 3.25 -5.03
CA HIS A 33 8.14 4.13 -6.03
C HIS A 33 9.52 4.61 -5.57
N GLU A 34 9.64 5.07 -4.33
CA GLU A 34 10.91 5.51 -3.73
C GLU A 34 11.96 4.39 -3.69
N ILE A 35 11.56 3.17 -3.34
CA ILE A 35 12.49 2.03 -3.38
C ILE A 35 12.95 1.75 -4.81
N ARG A 36 12.06 1.86 -5.81
CA ARG A 36 12.45 1.68 -7.22
C ARG A 36 13.43 2.74 -7.67
N THR A 37 13.22 4.02 -7.32
CA THR A 37 14.14 5.10 -7.71
C THR A 37 15.51 4.95 -7.05
N LEU A 38 15.56 4.58 -5.77
CA LEU A 38 16.82 4.32 -5.07
C LEU A 38 17.60 3.14 -5.64
N VAL A 39 16.89 2.07 -6.04
CA VAL A 39 17.50 0.93 -6.70
C VAL A 39 18.05 1.29 -8.07
N SER A 40 17.31 2.07 -8.87
CA SER A 40 17.83 2.62 -10.13
C SER A 40 19.06 3.51 -9.92
N ALA A 41 19.13 4.23 -8.80
CA ALA A 41 20.28 5.04 -8.39
C ALA A 41 21.42 4.24 -7.74
N ARG A 42 21.35 2.89 -7.72
CA ARG A 42 22.33 1.97 -7.10
C ARG A 42 22.56 2.17 -5.58
N LYS A 43 21.65 2.85 -4.88
CA LYS A 43 21.72 3.09 -3.42
C LYS A 43 21.06 1.96 -2.63
N LYS A 44 21.71 0.79 -2.58
CA LYS A 44 21.13 -0.43 -1.98
C LYS A 44 20.86 -0.31 -0.48
N ASP A 45 21.73 0.36 0.26
CA ASP A 45 21.61 0.45 1.72
C ASP A 45 20.44 1.34 2.15
N ASP A 46 20.18 2.41 1.41
CA ASP A 46 19.03 3.28 1.66
C ASP A 46 17.71 2.58 1.30
N ALA A 47 17.70 1.79 0.21
CA ALA A 47 16.56 0.96 -0.15
C ALA A 47 16.25 -0.10 0.93
N LYS A 48 17.27 -0.72 1.54
CA LYS A 48 17.10 -1.67 2.66
C LYS A 48 16.48 -1.01 3.89
N LYS A 49 16.85 0.23 4.23
CA LYS A 49 16.27 0.96 5.37
C LYS A 49 14.77 1.19 5.19
N LEU A 50 14.33 1.53 3.98
CA LEU A 50 12.91 1.77 3.66
C LEU A 50 12.06 0.50 3.65
N LEU A 51 12.67 -0.69 3.52
CA LEU A 51 11.96 -1.97 3.51
C LEU A 51 11.12 -2.19 4.78
N SER A 52 11.65 -1.78 5.94
CA SER A 52 10.95 -1.86 7.23
C SER A 52 9.64 -1.06 7.23
N LYS A 53 9.67 0.17 6.69
CA LYS A 53 8.51 1.04 6.55
C LYS A 53 7.51 0.46 5.55
N LEU A 54 7.99 -0.05 4.41
CA LEU A 54 7.14 -0.69 3.41
C LEU A 54 6.39 -1.89 3.98
N TYR A 55 7.07 -2.77 4.73
CA TYR A 55 6.45 -3.94 5.34
C TYR A 55 5.35 -3.53 6.32
N LYS A 56 5.63 -2.57 7.20
CA LYS A 56 4.65 -2.01 8.14
C LYS A 56 3.42 -1.46 7.41
N ALA A 57 3.61 -0.72 6.31
CA ALA A 57 2.51 -0.17 5.53
C ALA A 57 1.65 -1.26 4.87
N LEU A 58 2.28 -2.25 4.25
CA LEU A 58 1.60 -3.37 3.58
C LEU A 58 0.82 -4.25 4.58
N ASP A 59 1.41 -4.54 5.74
CA ASP A 59 0.77 -5.40 6.74
C ASP A 59 -0.43 -4.71 7.39
N LYS A 60 -0.35 -3.40 7.64
CA LYS A 60 -1.51 -2.61 8.09
C LYS A 60 -2.61 -2.54 7.03
N ALA A 61 -2.24 -2.41 5.75
CA ALA A 61 -3.20 -2.40 4.65
C ALA A 61 -3.88 -3.77 4.48
N ALA A 62 -3.16 -4.87 4.68
CA ALA A 62 -3.71 -6.22 4.66
C ALA A 62 -4.62 -6.50 5.88
N LYS A 63 -4.19 -6.14 7.09
CA LYS A 63 -4.96 -6.29 8.33
C LYS A 63 -6.31 -5.56 8.27
N THR A 64 -6.35 -4.41 7.61
CA THR A 64 -7.58 -3.60 7.46
C THR A 64 -8.35 -3.90 6.17
N HIS A 65 -8.02 -5.01 5.49
CA HIS A 65 -8.68 -5.49 4.26
C HIS A 65 -8.70 -4.50 3.09
N VAL A 66 -7.80 -3.51 3.09
CA VAL A 66 -7.63 -2.61 1.94
C VAL A 66 -7.00 -3.35 0.75
N ILE A 67 -6.15 -4.32 1.05
CA ILE A 67 -5.59 -5.27 0.08
C ILE A 67 -5.74 -6.69 0.62
N LYS A 68 -5.81 -7.68 -0.29
CA LYS A 68 -5.76 -9.10 0.09
C LYS A 68 -4.36 -9.47 0.62
N PRO A 69 -4.24 -10.42 1.57
CA PRO A 69 -2.96 -10.83 2.13
C PRO A 69 -1.97 -11.31 1.06
N ASN A 70 -2.45 -12.05 0.06
CA ASN A 70 -1.62 -12.52 -1.06
C ASN A 70 -1.06 -11.37 -1.90
N LYS A 71 -1.78 -10.24 -1.99
CA LYS A 71 -1.27 -9.05 -2.67
C LYS A 71 -0.14 -8.41 -1.88
N ALA A 72 -0.25 -8.33 -0.56
CA ALA A 72 0.83 -7.84 0.30
C ALA A 72 2.06 -8.74 0.17
N ALA A 73 1.90 -10.06 0.30
CA ALA A 73 2.99 -11.04 0.15
C ALA A 73 3.70 -10.92 -1.21
N ARG A 74 2.93 -10.82 -2.31
CA ARG A 74 3.48 -10.64 -3.66
C ARG A 74 4.29 -9.35 -3.80
N ILE A 75 3.83 -8.24 -3.20
CA ILE A 75 4.57 -6.98 -3.25
C ILE A 75 5.88 -7.10 -2.45
N LYS A 76 5.84 -7.66 -1.24
CA LYS A 76 7.05 -7.90 -0.42
C LYS A 76 8.10 -8.69 -1.21
N SER A 77 7.69 -9.84 -1.76
CA SER A 77 8.58 -10.72 -2.54
C SER A 77 9.18 -10.04 -3.78
N ARG A 78 8.39 -9.23 -4.50
CA ARG A 78 8.89 -8.53 -5.69
C ARG A 78 9.89 -7.43 -5.33
N VAL A 79 9.63 -6.68 -4.26
CA VAL A 79 10.53 -5.60 -3.83
C VAL A 79 11.84 -6.16 -3.31
N THR A 80 11.82 -7.22 -2.50
CA THR A 80 13.07 -7.86 -2.03
C THR A 80 13.89 -8.40 -3.18
N ARG A 81 13.25 -9.10 -4.13
CA ARG A 81 13.94 -9.62 -5.32
C ARG A 81 14.58 -8.50 -6.13
N LEU A 82 13.89 -7.37 -6.28
CA LEU A 82 14.42 -6.21 -7.00
C LEU A 82 15.65 -5.62 -6.32
N ILE A 83 15.66 -5.52 -4.98
CA ILE A 83 16.82 -5.04 -4.22
C ILE A 83 18.00 -6.04 -4.27
N GLN A 84 17.72 -7.33 -4.33
CA GLN A 84 18.75 -8.38 -4.42
C GLN A 84 19.37 -8.50 -5.82
N ALA A 85 18.56 -8.28 -6.87
CA ALA A 85 18.99 -8.41 -8.27
C ALA A 85 19.76 -7.17 -8.77
N ALA A 86 19.44 -5.99 -8.23
CA ALA A 86 20.23 -4.78 -8.46
C ALA A 86 21.49 -4.81 -7.62
#